data_AF-A0A0Q6AAJ3-F1
#
_entry.id   AF-A0A0Q6AAJ3-F1
#
_cell.length_a   1.000
_cell.length_b   1.000
_cell.length_c   1.000
_cell.angle_alpha   90.00
_cell.angle_beta   90.00
_cell.angle_gamma   90.00
#
_symmetry.space_group_name_H-M   'P 1'
#
loop_
_entity.id
_entity.type
_entity.pdbx_description
1 polymer ?
#
loop_
_entity_poly.entity_id
_entity_poly.type
_entity_poly.pdbx_seq_one_letter_code
_entity_poly.pdbx_strand_id
1 'polypeptide(L)'
;MNRLRYIKNIFFLILIFPFVINCQKSYQKKKQMNTTLMEGIDVKKSMFKLEDLELNFYKYNDVFIENISINDLMDKTYRDKFFLYLDKRENEDDFKATLFTTLLLMRIEQLKDEDAYFLLSESSKIPDISFNGIELLSNNLLELFLQDPYFFIQQGNKLHETSLINYIMILLKEIIVKEEFFELNTGFAKLEKGMIILDYKVEKDFTNKELIKEVKKTPKLEVIFSPSLYSDWENKTMYFSDIQSFFNDILTEKLTIAENLYYKFNILPVLSEFRIKEIVNSSEEERITTYAAFIQDPDGYTNLRKAKNVSSEILQRIESGEEIEVIDNRGDWYLIKTKEGQTGYVHKSRVRTGEAFISRILKIYDRPDFSSFSKEILAKQEIEIVHQNLGWNFIKVNGASGYLPTEEKQQESQKDEKKKFSFLADEEDIKPEKKKGFWDNLFG
;
A
#
# COMPACT_ATOMS: atom_id res chain seq x y z
N MET A 1 -47.60 44.25 -7.67
CA MET A 1 -47.93 45.63 -7.26
C MET A 1 -47.65 45.79 -5.78
N ASN A 2 -46.97 46.89 -5.44
CA ASN A 2 -46.42 47.25 -4.13
C ASN A 2 -47.44 47.41 -3.00
N ARG A 3 -46.94 47.27 -1.76
CA ARG A 3 -47.07 48.15 -0.56
C ARG A 3 -47.29 47.29 0.71
N LEU A 4 -46.77 47.54 1.91
CA LEU A 4 -45.91 48.57 2.56
C LEU A 4 -45.57 47.97 3.95
N ARG A 5 -44.29 47.83 4.33
CA ARG A 5 -43.57 48.56 5.41
C ARG A 5 -44.39 48.97 6.65
N TYR A 6 -43.95 48.54 7.84
CA TYR A 6 -43.64 49.45 8.96
C TYR A 6 -42.58 48.86 9.91
N ILE A 7 -41.70 49.76 10.36
CA ILE A 7 -40.44 49.57 11.10
C ILE A 7 -40.70 49.74 12.61
N LYS A 8 -39.92 49.04 13.46
CA LYS A 8 -39.41 49.62 14.73
C LYS A 8 -38.05 49.01 15.11
N ASN A 9 -37.04 49.87 15.12
CA ASN A 9 -35.68 49.63 15.60
C ASN A 9 -35.66 49.37 17.11
N ILE A 10 -34.83 48.43 17.56
CA ILE A 10 -34.16 48.50 18.88
C ILE A 10 -32.70 48.04 18.70
N PHE A 11 -31.80 48.99 18.97
CA PHE A 11 -30.36 48.82 19.17
C PHE A 11 -30.09 47.84 20.33
N PHE A 12 -29.19 46.88 20.17
CA PHE A 12 -28.45 46.34 21.32
C PHE A 12 -27.00 45.97 20.97
N LEU A 13 -26.13 46.70 21.66
CA LEU A 13 -24.71 46.53 21.95
C LEU A 13 -24.05 45.18 21.59
N ILE A 14 -22.99 45.26 20.80
CA ILE A 14 -21.97 44.23 20.63
C ILE A 14 -21.11 44.20 21.91
N LEU A 15 -21.16 43.09 22.65
CA LEU A 15 -20.25 42.79 23.76
C LEU A 15 -19.45 41.53 23.37
N ILE A 16 -18.23 41.77 22.88
CA ILE A 16 -17.23 40.74 22.60
C ILE A 16 -16.68 40.27 23.95
N PHE A 17 -17.05 39.07 24.37
CA PHE A 17 -16.35 38.37 25.46
C PHE A 17 -15.21 37.54 24.85
N PRO A 18 -13.95 37.68 25.33
CA PRO A 18 -12.89 36.77 24.94
C PRO A 18 -13.12 35.45 25.66
N PHE A 19 -13.48 34.40 24.91
CA PHE A 19 -13.43 33.04 25.41
C PHE A 19 -11.96 32.65 25.54
N VAL A 20 -11.44 32.74 26.76
CA VAL A 20 -10.20 32.08 27.14
C VAL A 20 -10.45 30.59 27.01
N ILE A 21 -9.86 29.97 25.99
CA ILE A 21 -9.86 28.52 25.80
C ILE A 21 -9.01 27.92 26.93
N ASN A 22 -9.65 27.58 28.04
CA ASN A 22 -9.07 26.68 29.03
C ASN A 22 -9.19 25.24 28.48
N CYS A 23 -8.23 24.85 27.64
CA CYS A 23 -8.13 23.47 27.15
C CYS A 23 -7.45 22.61 28.22
N GLN A 24 -8.22 22.17 29.21
CA GLN A 24 -7.92 20.95 29.95
C GLN A 24 -9.01 19.93 29.60
N LYS A 25 -8.85 19.26 28.44
CA LYS A 25 -9.49 17.96 28.25
C LYS A 25 -8.80 17.00 29.21
N SER A 26 -9.44 16.72 30.33
CA SER A 26 -9.08 15.59 31.15
C SER A 26 -9.22 14.32 30.31
N TYR A 27 -8.09 13.66 30.04
CA TYR A 27 -8.07 12.31 29.53
C TYR A 27 -8.68 11.42 30.62
N GLN A 28 -9.98 11.13 30.51
CA GLN A 28 -10.58 10.07 31.30
C GLN A 28 -10.05 8.75 30.75
N LYS A 29 -9.07 8.18 31.46
CA LYS A 29 -8.60 6.81 31.29
C LYS A 29 -9.84 5.90 31.37
N LYS A 30 -10.25 5.31 30.24
CA LYS A 30 -11.35 4.34 30.18
C LYS A 30 -11.04 3.27 31.23
N LYS A 31 -11.94 3.08 32.19
CA LYS A 31 -11.82 2.07 33.25
C LYS A 31 -11.73 0.70 32.58
N GLN A 32 -10.55 0.09 32.60
CA GLN A 32 -10.28 -1.22 31.98
C GLN A 32 -11.13 -2.26 32.72
N MET A 33 -12.24 -2.67 32.09
CA MET A 33 -13.03 -3.79 32.58
C MET A 33 -12.18 -5.05 32.39
N ASN A 34 -12.16 -5.92 33.40
CA ASN A 34 -11.42 -7.18 33.35
C ASN A 34 -12.20 -8.16 32.47
N THR A 35 -12.09 -7.99 31.15
CA THR A 35 -12.88 -8.74 30.17
C THR A 35 -12.17 -10.00 29.69
N THR A 36 -12.91 -11.08 29.49
CA THR A 36 -12.38 -12.30 28.86
C THR A 36 -12.26 -12.14 27.34
N LEU A 37 -11.57 -13.07 26.68
CA LEU A 37 -11.47 -13.08 25.21
C LEU A 37 -12.85 -13.09 24.54
N MET A 38 -13.85 -13.79 25.10
CA MET A 38 -15.20 -13.87 24.53
C MET A 38 -16.12 -12.71 24.91
N GLU A 39 -15.81 -11.98 25.99
CA GLU A 39 -16.72 -10.98 26.52
C GLU A 39 -16.93 -9.82 25.55
N GLY A 40 -18.20 -9.50 25.28
CA GLY A 40 -18.59 -8.46 24.33
C GLY A 40 -18.71 -8.92 22.88
N ILE A 41 -18.41 -10.18 22.57
CA ILE A 41 -18.51 -10.74 21.21
C ILE A 41 -19.89 -11.38 20.97
N ASP A 42 -20.53 -11.03 19.86
CA ASP A 42 -21.69 -11.73 19.31
C ASP A 42 -21.25 -12.58 18.11
N VAL A 43 -21.00 -13.88 18.34
CA VAL A 43 -20.51 -14.80 17.29
C VAL A 43 -21.42 -14.81 16.07
N LYS A 44 -22.74 -14.70 16.26
CA LYS A 44 -23.70 -14.74 15.14
C LYS A 44 -23.56 -13.55 14.18
N LYS A 45 -22.97 -12.46 14.68
CA LYS A 45 -22.67 -11.26 13.90
C LYS A 45 -21.24 -11.23 13.35
N SER A 46 -20.38 -12.15 13.80
CA SER A 46 -19.02 -12.25 13.30
C SER A 46 -18.95 -12.89 11.91
N MET A 47 -17.78 -12.78 11.30
CA MET A 47 -17.41 -13.53 10.08
C MET A 47 -17.23 -15.05 10.30
N PHE A 48 -17.22 -15.52 11.55
CA PHE A 48 -17.12 -16.94 11.89
C PHE A 48 -18.47 -17.55 12.26
N LYS A 49 -18.68 -18.82 11.90
CA LYS A 49 -19.88 -19.55 12.33
C LYS A 49 -19.63 -20.20 13.69
N LEU A 50 -20.63 -20.15 14.55
CA LEU A 50 -20.55 -20.72 15.90
C LEU A 50 -20.25 -22.23 15.90
N GLU A 51 -20.73 -22.95 14.90
CA GLU A 51 -20.52 -24.40 14.75
C GLU A 51 -19.08 -24.78 14.38
N ASP A 52 -18.31 -23.84 13.84
CA ASP A 52 -16.91 -24.04 13.48
C ASP A 52 -15.95 -23.69 14.65
N LEU A 53 -16.48 -23.21 15.78
CA LEU A 53 -15.67 -22.79 16.94
C LEU A 53 -15.59 -23.88 18.00
N GLU A 54 -14.36 -24.26 18.36
CA GLU A 54 -14.07 -25.22 19.44
C GLU A 54 -14.13 -24.59 20.84
N LEU A 55 -15.21 -23.88 21.14
CA LEU A 55 -15.45 -23.29 22.46
C LEU A 55 -15.62 -24.39 23.52
N ASN A 56 -15.19 -24.09 24.75
CA ASN A 56 -15.18 -25.01 25.89
C ASN A 56 -14.40 -26.31 25.65
N PHE A 57 -13.40 -26.27 24.77
CA PHE A 57 -12.57 -27.42 24.46
C PHE A 57 -11.19 -27.31 25.09
N TYR A 58 -10.42 -26.29 24.70
CA TYR A 58 -9.04 -26.11 25.16
C TYR A 58 -8.95 -25.30 26.44
N LYS A 59 -8.06 -25.74 27.35
CA LYS A 59 -7.83 -25.09 28.64
C LYS A 59 -6.36 -24.79 28.89
N TYR A 60 -6.09 -23.60 29.41
CA TYR A 60 -4.81 -23.22 29.99
C TYR A 60 -5.00 -22.89 31.46
N ASN A 61 -4.24 -23.55 32.35
CA ASN A 61 -4.38 -23.43 33.81
C ASN A 61 -5.84 -23.60 34.29
N ASP A 62 -6.50 -24.66 33.81
CA ASP A 62 -7.91 -25.00 34.11
C ASP A 62 -8.98 -24.00 33.62
N VAL A 63 -8.58 -22.94 32.92
CA VAL A 63 -9.47 -21.94 32.31
C VAL A 63 -9.59 -22.20 30.81
N PHE A 64 -10.82 -22.27 30.29
CA PHE A 64 -11.04 -22.38 28.85
C PHE A 64 -10.49 -21.15 28.11
N ILE A 65 -9.89 -21.34 26.92
CA ILE A 65 -9.21 -20.26 26.20
C ILE A 65 -10.11 -19.02 26.05
N GLU A 66 -11.36 -19.19 25.63
CA GLU A 66 -12.31 -18.09 25.44
C GLU A 66 -12.65 -17.31 26.72
N ASN A 67 -12.38 -17.90 27.89
CA ASN A 67 -12.63 -17.31 29.20
C ASN A 67 -11.36 -16.72 29.85
N ILE A 68 -10.20 -16.77 29.17
CA ILE A 68 -8.97 -16.13 29.66
C ILE A 68 -9.14 -14.60 29.64
N SER A 69 -8.71 -13.94 30.72
CA SER A 69 -8.71 -12.47 30.80
C SER A 69 -7.68 -11.87 29.85
N ILE A 70 -8.07 -10.81 29.14
CA ILE A 70 -7.15 -10.04 28.32
C ILE A 70 -6.06 -9.40 29.16
N ASN A 71 -6.40 -8.93 30.37
CA ASN A 71 -5.40 -8.35 31.27
C ASN A 71 -4.31 -9.35 31.65
N ASP A 72 -4.66 -10.62 31.82
CA ASP A 72 -3.67 -11.68 32.06
C ASP A 72 -2.77 -11.87 30.83
N LEU A 73 -3.35 -11.85 29.63
CA LEU A 73 -2.58 -11.92 28.37
C LEU A 73 -1.71 -10.67 28.10
N MET A 74 -2.05 -9.53 28.71
CA MET A 74 -1.20 -8.34 28.65
C MET A 74 0.00 -8.43 29.60
N ASP A 75 -0.07 -9.22 30.67
CA ASP A 75 1.11 -9.59 31.46
C ASP A 75 2.06 -10.44 30.62
N LYS A 76 3.31 -9.97 30.47
CA LYS A 76 4.30 -10.63 29.61
C LYS A 76 4.63 -12.04 30.10
N THR A 77 4.72 -12.26 31.41
CA THR A 77 5.10 -13.57 31.95
C THR A 77 4.00 -14.60 31.71
N TYR A 78 2.74 -14.21 31.92
CA TYR A 78 1.59 -15.04 31.62
C TYR A 78 1.49 -15.30 30.11
N ARG A 79 1.60 -14.26 29.29
CA ARG A 79 1.54 -14.37 27.82
C ARG A 79 2.61 -15.29 27.26
N ASP A 80 3.87 -15.15 27.68
CA ASP A 80 4.97 -15.98 27.17
C ASP A 80 4.72 -17.47 27.47
N LYS A 81 4.19 -17.78 28.66
CA LYS A 81 3.81 -19.16 29.03
C LYS A 81 2.58 -19.67 28.29
N PHE A 82 1.59 -18.80 28.09
CA PHE A 82 0.40 -19.12 27.31
C PHE A 82 0.73 -19.38 25.84
N PHE A 83 1.59 -18.55 25.25
CA PHE A 83 2.09 -18.76 23.89
C PHE A 83 2.89 -20.04 23.76
N LEU A 84 3.73 -20.38 24.74
CA LEU A 84 4.39 -21.70 24.78
C LEU A 84 3.39 -22.87 24.84
N TYR A 85 2.23 -22.66 25.46
CA TYR A 85 1.14 -23.65 25.45
C TYR A 85 0.46 -23.74 24.08
N LEU A 86 0.24 -22.63 23.39
CA LEU A 86 -0.32 -22.61 22.03
C LEU A 86 0.64 -23.19 20.97
N ASP A 87 1.94 -22.95 21.13
CA ASP A 87 3.02 -23.41 20.24
C ASP A 87 3.18 -24.95 20.26
N LYS A 88 2.84 -25.58 21.40
CA LYS A 88 2.97 -27.02 21.58
C LYS A 88 1.72 -27.76 21.10
N ARG A 89 1.82 -28.40 19.94
CA ARG A 89 0.80 -29.32 19.45
C ARG A 89 0.85 -30.67 20.14
N GLU A 90 -0.32 -31.19 20.50
CA GLU A 90 -0.52 -32.56 21.00
C GLU A 90 -0.68 -33.56 19.85
N ASN A 91 -1.34 -33.15 18.77
CA ASN A 91 -1.57 -33.94 17.54
C ASN A 91 -1.90 -33.02 16.35
N GLU A 92 -2.24 -33.59 15.19
CA GLU A 92 -2.58 -32.83 13.98
C GLU A 92 -3.91 -32.08 14.08
N ASP A 93 -4.84 -32.53 14.92
CA ASP A 93 -6.17 -31.94 15.14
C ASP A 93 -6.16 -30.93 16.32
N ASP A 94 -5.01 -30.32 16.58
CA ASP A 94 -4.81 -29.38 17.68
C ASP A 94 -5.00 -27.92 17.22
N PHE A 95 -6.22 -27.42 17.34
CA PHE A 95 -6.63 -26.10 16.86
C PHE A 95 -6.61 -25.01 17.95
N LYS A 96 -5.82 -25.20 19.02
CA LYS A 96 -5.64 -24.19 20.10
C LYS A 96 -5.27 -22.81 19.56
N ALA A 97 -4.27 -22.76 18.68
CA ALA A 97 -3.78 -21.52 18.06
C ALA A 97 -4.85 -20.89 17.14
N THR A 98 -5.58 -21.72 16.38
CA THR A 98 -6.70 -21.29 15.54
C THR A 98 -7.79 -20.64 16.38
N LEU A 99 -8.25 -21.30 17.45
CA LEU A 99 -9.30 -20.77 18.33
C LEU A 99 -8.87 -19.44 18.95
N PHE A 100 -7.64 -19.35 19.46
CA PHE A 100 -7.11 -18.11 20.02
C PHE A 100 -7.10 -16.99 18.97
N THR A 101 -6.60 -17.26 17.77
CA THR A 101 -6.55 -16.28 16.68
C THR A 101 -7.96 -15.85 16.26
N THR A 102 -8.90 -16.79 16.12
CA THR A 102 -10.31 -16.51 15.80
C THR A 102 -10.94 -15.56 16.83
N LEU A 103 -10.71 -15.80 18.13
CA LEU A 103 -11.18 -14.90 19.19
C LEU A 103 -10.60 -13.50 19.02
N LEU A 104 -9.29 -13.36 18.78
CA LEU A 104 -8.67 -12.06 18.56
C LEU A 104 -9.24 -11.33 17.34
N LEU A 105 -9.46 -12.03 16.22
CA LEU A 105 -10.04 -11.46 15.01
C LEU A 105 -11.48 -10.98 15.25
N MET A 106 -12.31 -11.75 15.97
CA MET A 106 -13.67 -11.32 16.34
C MET A 106 -13.66 -10.08 17.24
N ARG A 107 -12.69 -9.94 18.14
CA ARG A 107 -12.53 -8.74 18.96
C ARG A 107 -12.14 -7.52 18.15
N ILE A 108 -11.21 -7.67 17.21
CA ILE A 108 -10.82 -6.61 16.29
C ILE A 108 -12.04 -6.18 15.45
N GLU A 109 -12.77 -7.15 14.91
CA GLU A 109 -13.99 -6.93 14.10
C GLU A 109 -15.06 -6.13 14.84
N GLN A 110 -15.44 -6.56 16.04
CA GLN A 110 -16.63 -6.05 16.73
C GLN A 110 -16.34 -4.93 17.72
N LEU A 111 -15.15 -4.94 18.33
CA LEU A 111 -14.81 -4.06 19.45
C LEU A 111 -13.71 -3.06 19.11
N LYS A 112 -13.04 -3.20 17.95
CA LYS A 112 -11.82 -2.45 17.59
C LYS A 112 -10.78 -2.54 18.72
N ASP A 113 -10.60 -3.75 19.22
CA ASP A 113 -9.81 -4.02 20.41
C ASP A 113 -8.29 -3.94 20.11
N GLU A 114 -7.65 -2.91 20.65
CA GLU A 114 -6.21 -2.66 20.49
C GLU A 114 -5.35 -3.71 21.18
N ASP A 115 -5.80 -4.25 22.33
CA ASP A 115 -5.09 -5.31 23.05
C ASP A 115 -5.16 -6.61 22.24
N ALA A 116 -6.30 -6.89 21.59
CA ALA A 116 -6.42 -8.03 20.69
C ALA A 116 -5.51 -7.92 19.47
N TYR A 117 -5.38 -6.72 18.88
CA TYR A 117 -4.42 -6.46 17.79
C TYR A 117 -2.97 -6.68 18.26
N PHE A 118 -2.62 -6.17 19.43
CA PHE A 118 -1.30 -6.39 20.02
C PHE A 118 -1.01 -7.89 20.20
N LEU A 119 -1.95 -8.64 20.77
CA LEU A 119 -1.80 -10.08 20.96
C LEU A 119 -1.65 -10.83 19.64
N LEU A 120 -2.41 -10.43 18.60
CA LEU A 120 -2.32 -11.01 17.26
C LEU A 120 -0.94 -10.74 16.63
N SER A 121 -0.44 -9.51 16.78
CA SER A 121 0.90 -9.13 16.32
C SER A 121 2.00 -9.90 17.06
N GLU A 122 1.92 -10.03 18.37
CA GLU A 122 2.92 -10.79 19.14
C GLU A 122 2.87 -12.28 18.84
N SER A 123 1.68 -12.87 18.71
CA SER A 123 1.53 -14.28 18.37
C SER A 123 2.00 -14.59 16.95
N SER A 124 1.90 -13.63 16.02
CA SER A 124 2.43 -13.77 14.65
C SER A 124 3.93 -14.00 14.56
N LYS A 125 4.67 -13.64 15.61
CA LYS A 125 6.13 -13.77 15.66
C LYS A 125 6.57 -15.18 16.06
N ILE A 126 5.63 -16.04 16.45
CA ILE A 126 5.87 -17.41 16.88
C ILE A 126 5.48 -18.35 15.72
N PRO A 127 6.42 -19.14 15.17
CA PRO A 127 6.20 -19.89 13.93
C PRO A 127 4.96 -20.79 13.95
N ASP A 128 4.78 -21.63 14.98
CA ASP A 128 3.68 -22.59 15.00
C ASP A 128 2.33 -21.91 15.26
N ILE A 129 2.30 -20.82 16.03
CA ILE A 129 1.07 -20.03 16.22
C ILE A 129 0.72 -19.25 14.95
N SER A 130 1.73 -18.73 14.24
CA SER A 130 1.54 -18.05 12.96
C SER A 130 0.97 -19.01 11.92
N PHE A 131 1.59 -20.18 11.76
CA PHE A 131 1.16 -21.19 10.78
C PHE A 131 -0.22 -21.75 11.12
N ASN A 132 -0.44 -22.22 12.35
CA ASN A 132 -1.70 -22.85 12.76
C ASN A 132 -2.77 -21.84 13.21
N GLY A 133 -2.57 -20.54 13.01
CA GLY A 133 -3.51 -19.51 13.45
C GLY A 133 -3.72 -18.46 12.37
N ILE A 134 -2.70 -17.63 12.15
CA ILE A 134 -2.79 -16.48 11.26
C ILE A 134 -2.85 -16.90 9.79
N GLU A 135 -2.06 -17.88 9.38
CA GLU A 135 -2.03 -18.36 7.99
C GLU A 135 -3.31 -19.11 7.62
N LEU A 136 -3.81 -19.97 8.54
CA LEU A 136 -5.11 -20.63 8.38
C LEU A 136 -6.29 -19.65 8.30
N LEU A 137 -6.16 -18.46 8.89
CA LEU A 137 -7.19 -17.42 8.92
C LEU A 137 -6.80 -16.18 8.10
N SER A 138 -5.91 -16.35 7.12
CA SER A 138 -5.34 -15.28 6.30
C SER A 138 -6.41 -14.47 5.55
N ASN A 139 -7.40 -15.14 4.96
CA ASN A 139 -8.54 -14.48 4.32
C ASN A 139 -9.32 -13.60 5.30
N ASN A 140 -9.64 -14.12 6.49
CA ASN A 140 -10.35 -13.35 7.52
C ASN A 140 -9.55 -12.12 7.99
N LEU A 141 -8.23 -12.27 8.14
CA LEU A 141 -7.35 -11.15 8.46
C LEU A 141 -7.35 -10.07 7.38
N LEU A 142 -7.27 -10.47 6.10
CA LEU A 142 -7.35 -9.56 4.96
C LEU A 142 -8.70 -8.83 4.90
N GLU A 143 -9.79 -9.55 5.15
CA GLU A 143 -11.14 -8.97 5.18
C GLU A 143 -11.26 -7.89 6.28
N LEU A 144 -10.73 -8.12 7.48
CA LEU A 144 -10.71 -7.10 8.53
C LEU A 144 -9.87 -5.88 8.15
N PHE A 145 -8.74 -6.09 7.48
CA PHE A 145 -7.94 -4.98 6.99
C PHE A 145 -8.70 -4.15 5.97
N LEU A 146 -9.35 -4.78 4.98
CA LEU A 146 -10.15 -4.06 3.98
C LEU A 146 -11.34 -3.33 4.59
N GLN A 147 -11.95 -3.89 5.64
CA GLN A 147 -13.06 -3.27 6.35
C GLN A 147 -12.64 -1.99 7.09
N ASP A 148 -11.49 -1.99 7.76
CA ASP A 148 -10.99 -0.83 8.52
C ASP A 148 -9.47 -0.65 8.40
N PRO A 149 -8.96 -0.19 7.24
CA PRO A 149 -7.53 0.02 7.04
C PRO A 149 -6.93 1.01 8.05
N TYR A 150 -7.74 1.99 8.47
CA TYR A 150 -7.33 3.01 9.44
C TYR A 150 -6.89 2.39 10.76
N PHE A 151 -7.69 1.46 11.31
CA PHE A 151 -7.36 0.77 12.55
C PHE A 151 -6.01 0.04 12.46
N PHE A 152 -5.77 -0.70 11.37
CA PHE A 152 -4.52 -1.43 11.18
C PHE A 152 -3.30 -0.51 11.04
N ILE A 153 -3.44 0.62 10.34
CA ILE A 153 -2.39 1.63 10.23
C ILE A 153 -2.07 2.24 11.59
N GLN A 154 -3.11 2.61 12.34
CA GLN A 154 -2.97 3.21 13.66
C GLN A 154 -2.26 2.25 14.63
N GLN A 155 -2.71 1.00 14.73
CA GLN A 155 -2.14 0.04 15.68
C GLN A 155 -0.74 -0.43 15.25
N GLY A 156 -0.50 -0.69 13.95
CA GLY A 156 0.83 -1.03 13.45
C GLY A 156 1.85 0.08 13.72
N ASN A 157 1.48 1.34 13.49
CA ASN A 157 2.33 2.48 13.84
C ASN A 157 2.56 2.59 15.35
N LYS A 158 1.51 2.42 16.17
CA LYS A 158 1.59 2.48 17.64
C LYS A 158 2.53 1.42 18.21
N LEU A 159 2.57 0.22 17.62
CA LEU A 159 3.44 -0.88 18.03
C LEU A 159 4.84 -0.81 17.40
N HIS A 160 5.06 0.06 16.42
CA HIS A 160 6.30 0.16 15.64
C HIS A 160 6.72 -1.18 15.00
N GLU A 161 5.75 -1.94 14.51
CA GLU A 161 5.97 -3.26 13.91
C GLU A 161 5.26 -3.33 12.55
N THR A 162 5.81 -4.09 11.61
CA THR A 162 5.28 -4.17 10.23
C THR A 162 5.02 -5.60 9.75
N SER A 163 5.23 -6.63 10.56
CA SER A 163 5.13 -8.02 10.14
C SER A 163 3.70 -8.34 9.68
N LEU A 164 2.71 -7.97 10.49
CA LEU A 164 1.31 -8.26 10.17
C LEU A 164 0.84 -7.48 8.93
N ILE A 165 1.19 -6.19 8.82
CA ILE A 165 0.80 -5.40 7.64
C ILE A 165 1.50 -5.89 6.37
N ASN A 166 2.78 -6.30 6.46
CA ASN A 166 3.50 -6.83 5.31
C ASN A 166 2.88 -8.13 4.82
N TYR A 167 2.45 -9.00 5.75
CA TYR A 167 1.72 -10.21 5.40
C TYR A 167 0.37 -9.89 4.74
N ILE A 168 -0.41 -8.99 5.32
CA ILE A 168 -1.68 -8.52 4.72
C ILE A 168 -1.46 -7.94 3.33
N MET A 169 -0.36 -7.20 3.10
CA MET A 169 -0.04 -6.67 1.78
C MET A 169 0.30 -7.76 0.77
N ILE A 170 0.94 -8.87 1.18
CA ILE A 170 1.13 -10.03 0.30
C ILE A 170 -0.22 -10.62 -0.09
N LEU A 171 -1.11 -10.86 0.87
CA LEU A 171 -2.45 -11.37 0.62
C LEU A 171 -3.27 -10.43 -0.28
N LEU A 172 -3.14 -9.12 -0.07
CA LEU A 172 -3.84 -8.12 -0.89
C LEU A 172 -3.44 -8.24 -2.36
N LYS A 173 -2.15 -8.45 -2.67
CA LYS A 173 -1.66 -8.61 -4.06
C LYS A 173 -2.27 -9.80 -4.79
N GLU A 174 -2.70 -10.82 -4.05
CA GLU A 174 -3.29 -12.04 -4.62
C GLU A 174 -4.74 -11.82 -5.06
N ILE A 175 -5.42 -10.82 -4.50
CA ILE A 175 -6.85 -10.58 -4.74
C ILE A 175 -7.15 -9.37 -5.61
N ILE A 176 -6.16 -8.48 -5.83
CA ILE A 176 -6.29 -7.34 -6.72
C ILE A 176 -5.56 -7.58 -8.04
N VAL A 177 -6.09 -7.04 -9.13
CA VAL A 177 -5.59 -7.28 -10.49
C VAL A 177 -5.09 -5.99 -11.14
N LYS A 178 -4.09 -6.14 -12.01
CA LYS A 178 -3.52 -5.04 -12.82
C LYS A 178 -4.14 -5.00 -14.20
N GLU A 179 -3.73 -4.03 -15.02
CA GLU A 179 -4.15 -3.93 -16.42
C GLU A 179 -3.76 -5.18 -17.23
N GLU A 180 -2.54 -5.70 -17.04
CA GLU A 180 -2.02 -6.85 -17.79
C GLU A 180 -2.85 -8.12 -17.56
N PHE A 181 -3.53 -8.21 -16.41
CA PHE A 181 -4.41 -9.33 -16.12
C PHE A 181 -5.55 -9.44 -17.14
N PHE A 182 -6.14 -8.30 -17.55
CA PHE A 182 -7.23 -8.32 -18.52
C PHE A 182 -6.71 -8.69 -19.90
N GLU A 183 -5.56 -8.13 -20.31
CA GLU A 183 -4.93 -8.44 -21.60
C GLU A 183 -4.60 -9.94 -21.73
N LEU A 184 -3.96 -10.50 -20.71
CA LEU A 184 -3.56 -11.92 -20.66
C LEU A 184 -4.76 -12.88 -20.68
N ASN A 185 -5.91 -12.43 -20.18
CA ASN A 185 -7.12 -13.23 -20.10
C ASN A 185 -8.16 -12.90 -21.17
N THR A 186 -7.78 -12.14 -22.21
CA THR A 186 -8.65 -11.71 -23.33
C THR A 186 -9.89 -10.91 -22.88
N GLY A 187 -9.73 -10.13 -21.80
CA GLY A 187 -10.71 -9.22 -21.26
C GLY A 187 -10.56 -7.79 -21.80
N PHE A 188 -11.67 -7.19 -22.19
CA PHE A 188 -11.75 -5.78 -22.57
C PHE A 188 -12.50 -4.99 -21.50
N ALA A 189 -11.89 -3.93 -20.99
CA ALA A 189 -12.45 -3.07 -19.96
C ALA A 189 -12.08 -1.60 -20.22
N LYS A 190 -12.96 -0.68 -19.87
CA LYS A 190 -12.64 0.76 -19.87
C LYS A 190 -12.03 1.13 -18.53
N LEU A 191 -10.71 1.05 -18.43
CA LEU A 191 -9.96 1.37 -17.21
C LEU A 191 -9.84 2.89 -17.01
N GLU A 192 -9.96 3.33 -15.76
CA GLU A 192 -9.78 4.74 -15.38
C GLU A 192 -8.60 4.89 -14.41
N LYS A 193 -7.91 6.02 -14.52
CA LYS A 193 -6.76 6.36 -13.66
C LYS A 193 -7.16 6.30 -12.19
N GLY A 194 -6.33 5.63 -11.40
CA GLY A 194 -6.49 5.58 -9.95
C GLY A 194 -7.26 4.37 -9.44
N MET A 195 -7.95 3.61 -10.32
CA MET A 195 -8.67 2.40 -9.95
C MET A 195 -7.76 1.38 -9.25
N ILE A 196 -8.30 0.68 -8.26
CA ILE A 196 -7.69 -0.50 -7.64
C ILE A 196 -8.72 -1.61 -7.73
N ILE A 197 -8.46 -2.61 -8.56
CA ILE A 197 -9.49 -3.53 -9.01
C ILE A 197 -9.39 -4.85 -8.23
N LEU A 198 -10.45 -5.16 -7.48
CA LEU A 198 -10.62 -6.43 -6.79
C LEU A 198 -11.15 -7.50 -7.75
N ASP A 199 -10.53 -8.69 -7.75
CA ASP A 199 -11.00 -9.84 -8.53
C ASP A 199 -12.41 -10.27 -8.09
N TYR A 200 -13.33 -10.32 -9.06
CA TYR A 200 -14.73 -10.68 -8.82
C TYR A 200 -14.92 -12.10 -8.27
N LYS A 201 -13.96 -13.02 -8.52
CA LYS A 201 -14.02 -14.40 -8.01
C LYS A 201 -13.87 -14.39 -6.49
N VAL A 202 -12.96 -13.56 -5.97
CA VAL A 202 -12.66 -13.46 -4.54
C VAL A 202 -13.80 -12.78 -3.77
N GLU A 203 -14.48 -11.80 -4.37
CA GLU A 203 -15.63 -11.12 -3.74
C GLU A 203 -16.72 -12.09 -3.26
N LYS A 204 -16.86 -13.25 -3.92
CA LYS A 204 -17.85 -14.27 -3.56
C LYS A 204 -17.50 -15.09 -2.32
N ASP A 205 -16.21 -15.14 -1.99
CA ASP A 205 -15.68 -15.96 -0.89
C ASP A 205 -15.56 -15.16 0.41
N PHE A 206 -15.79 -13.84 0.38
CA PHE A 206 -15.81 -13.00 1.57
C PHE A 206 -16.88 -13.45 2.57
N THR A 207 -16.50 -13.44 3.84
CA THR A 207 -17.30 -13.89 4.98
C THR A 207 -17.77 -12.74 5.88
N ASN A 208 -17.04 -11.63 5.86
CA ASN A 208 -17.31 -10.42 6.64
C ASN A 208 -18.47 -9.60 6.04
N LYS A 209 -19.58 -9.57 6.76
CA LYS A 209 -20.83 -8.95 6.29
C LYS A 209 -20.73 -7.45 6.10
N GLU A 210 -19.94 -6.74 6.90
CA GLU A 210 -19.77 -5.30 6.76
C GLU A 210 -18.86 -4.98 5.56
N LEU A 211 -17.75 -5.70 5.38
CA LEU A 211 -16.92 -5.57 4.18
C LEU A 211 -17.73 -5.81 2.91
N ILE A 212 -18.52 -6.88 2.84
CA ILE A 212 -19.37 -7.19 1.69
C ILE A 212 -20.32 -6.04 1.37
N LYS A 213 -20.88 -5.37 2.39
CA LYS A 213 -21.73 -4.19 2.18
C LYS A 213 -20.94 -3.01 1.63
N GLU A 214 -19.72 -2.76 2.11
CA GLU A 214 -18.87 -1.69 1.60
C GLU A 214 -18.41 -1.95 0.16
N VAL A 215 -17.98 -3.16 -0.17
CA VAL A 215 -17.60 -3.56 -1.53
C VAL A 215 -18.78 -3.43 -2.50
N LYS A 216 -20.00 -3.75 -2.08
CA LYS A 216 -21.19 -3.54 -2.92
C LYS A 216 -21.49 -2.08 -3.25
N LYS A 217 -21.00 -1.13 -2.45
CA LYS A 217 -21.17 0.31 -2.70
C LYS A 217 -20.10 0.87 -3.62
N THR A 218 -19.02 0.14 -3.89
CA THR A 218 -17.95 0.63 -4.75
C THR A 218 -18.40 0.65 -6.22
N PRO A 219 -17.79 1.51 -7.05
CA PRO A 219 -17.98 1.44 -8.49
C PRO A 219 -17.66 0.04 -9.02
N LYS A 220 -18.40 -0.40 -10.03
CA LYS A 220 -18.18 -1.68 -10.70
C LYS A 220 -17.58 -1.43 -12.08
N LEU A 221 -16.48 -2.11 -12.36
CA LEU A 221 -15.84 -2.15 -13.68
C LEU A 221 -16.46 -3.30 -14.48
N GLU A 222 -17.13 -2.96 -15.57
CA GLU A 222 -17.60 -3.94 -16.55
C GLU A 222 -16.43 -4.43 -17.42
N VAL A 223 -16.27 -5.75 -17.50
CA VAL A 223 -15.23 -6.41 -18.29
C VAL A 223 -15.87 -7.45 -19.19
N ILE A 224 -15.59 -7.36 -20.49
CA ILE A 224 -16.07 -8.29 -21.51
C ILE A 224 -14.93 -9.24 -21.86
N PHE A 225 -15.07 -10.51 -21.48
CA PHE A 225 -14.09 -11.55 -21.77
C PHE A 225 -14.47 -12.34 -23.02
N SER A 226 -13.48 -12.55 -23.89
CA SER A 226 -13.50 -13.59 -24.90
C SER A 226 -13.18 -14.96 -24.27
N PRO A 227 -13.31 -16.09 -24.99
CA PRO A 227 -12.98 -17.41 -24.46
C PRO A 227 -11.51 -17.49 -24.02
N SER A 228 -11.29 -17.80 -22.74
CA SER A 228 -9.98 -18.08 -22.14
C SER A 228 -10.15 -19.04 -20.97
N LEU A 229 -9.04 -19.52 -20.39
CA LEU A 229 -9.09 -20.33 -19.18
C LEU A 229 -9.85 -19.62 -18.05
N TYR A 230 -9.68 -18.30 -17.93
CA TYR A 230 -10.31 -17.52 -16.86
C TYR A 230 -11.83 -17.37 -17.05
N SER A 231 -12.30 -17.31 -18.29
CA SER A 231 -13.73 -17.21 -18.64
C SER A 231 -14.41 -18.57 -18.83
N ASP A 232 -13.75 -19.68 -18.48
CA ASP A 232 -14.20 -21.05 -18.72
C ASP A 232 -14.47 -21.33 -20.21
N TRP A 233 -13.66 -20.74 -21.10
CA TRP A 233 -13.77 -20.86 -22.56
C TRP A 233 -15.09 -20.35 -23.15
N GLU A 234 -15.75 -19.41 -22.48
CA GLU A 234 -16.99 -18.78 -22.94
C GLU A 234 -16.85 -17.25 -23.02
N ASN A 235 -17.71 -16.63 -23.85
CA ASN A 235 -17.87 -15.17 -23.82
C ASN A 235 -18.65 -14.78 -22.57
N LYS A 236 -18.06 -13.95 -21.69
CA LYS A 236 -18.69 -13.55 -20.42
C LYS A 236 -18.50 -12.07 -20.15
N THR A 237 -19.56 -11.41 -19.67
CA THR A 237 -19.45 -10.09 -19.04
C THR A 237 -19.38 -10.28 -17.53
N MET A 238 -18.33 -9.75 -16.92
CA MET A 238 -18.07 -9.84 -15.48
C MET A 238 -17.91 -8.43 -14.89
N TYR A 239 -18.21 -8.29 -13.59
CA TYR A 239 -18.20 -7.01 -12.90
C TYR A 239 -17.22 -7.06 -11.74
N PHE A 240 -16.12 -6.31 -11.87
CA PHE A 240 -15.07 -6.21 -10.86
C PHE A 240 -15.32 -5.00 -9.97
N SER A 241 -14.83 -5.02 -8.74
CA SER A 241 -15.01 -3.91 -7.78
C SER A 241 -13.82 -2.97 -7.78
N ASP A 242 -14.05 -1.67 -7.98
CA ASP A 242 -13.02 -0.64 -7.77
C ASP A 242 -12.96 -0.23 -6.29
N ILE A 243 -12.03 -0.81 -5.55
CA ILE A 243 -11.86 -0.60 -4.11
C ILE A 243 -10.93 0.57 -3.78
N GLN A 244 -10.60 1.45 -4.74
CA GLN A 244 -9.72 2.61 -4.47
C GLN A 244 -10.22 3.49 -3.32
N SER A 245 -11.53 3.51 -3.09
CA SER A 245 -12.18 4.31 -2.04
C SER A 245 -11.80 3.87 -0.62
N PHE A 246 -11.33 2.64 -0.44
CA PHE A 246 -10.84 2.15 0.85
C PHE A 246 -9.50 2.79 1.24
N PHE A 247 -8.77 3.35 0.26
CA PHE A 247 -7.41 3.89 0.40
C PHE A 247 -7.29 5.33 -0.11
N ASN A 248 -8.37 6.11 0.01
CA ASN A 248 -8.47 7.46 -0.56
C ASN A 248 -7.94 8.56 0.39
N ASP A 249 -8.07 9.81 -0.05
CA ASP A 249 -7.63 10.98 0.71
C ASP A 249 -8.33 11.07 2.08
N ILE A 250 -9.61 10.66 2.17
CA ILE A 250 -10.38 10.66 3.44
C ILE A 250 -9.72 9.74 4.48
N LEU A 251 -9.15 8.60 4.06
CA LEU A 251 -8.36 7.75 4.96
C LEU A 251 -7.13 8.52 5.45
N THR A 252 -6.36 9.09 4.51
CA THR A 252 -5.06 9.71 4.82
C THR A 252 -5.16 11.02 5.60
N GLU A 253 -6.26 11.77 5.45
CA GLU A 253 -6.58 12.98 6.23
C GLU A 253 -6.84 12.69 7.72
N LYS A 254 -7.30 11.47 8.05
CA LYS A 254 -7.52 11.04 9.45
C LYS A 254 -6.23 10.63 10.15
N LEU A 255 -5.15 10.38 9.39
CA LEU A 255 -3.89 9.89 9.93
C LEU A 255 -3.06 11.06 10.49
N THR A 256 -2.43 10.82 11.63
CA THR A 256 -1.33 11.66 12.11
C THR A 256 -0.13 11.57 11.15
N ILE A 257 0.85 12.47 11.30
CA ILE A 257 2.07 12.45 10.47
C ILE A 257 2.78 11.09 10.55
N ALA A 258 2.91 10.51 11.74
CA ALA A 258 3.57 9.22 11.94
C ALA A 258 2.81 8.07 11.26
N GLU A 259 1.49 8.03 11.42
CA GLU A 259 0.63 7.03 10.79
C GLU A 259 0.61 7.17 9.26
N ASN A 260 0.66 8.40 8.74
CA ASN A 260 0.75 8.66 7.31
C ASN A 260 2.08 8.16 6.73
N LEU A 261 3.19 8.32 7.48
CA LEU A 261 4.48 7.72 7.12
C LEU A 261 4.40 6.19 7.13
N TYR A 262 3.80 5.59 8.15
CA TYR A 262 3.60 4.15 8.22
C TYR A 262 2.81 3.63 7.00
N TYR A 263 1.70 4.29 6.64
CA TYR A 263 0.93 3.98 5.44
C TYR A 263 1.76 4.10 4.16
N LYS A 264 2.50 5.20 4.00
CA LYS A 264 3.35 5.46 2.83
C LYS A 264 4.46 4.43 2.62
N PHE A 265 5.04 3.91 3.70
CA PHE A 265 6.13 2.94 3.60
C PHE A 265 5.66 1.49 3.48
N ASN A 266 4.55 1.14 4.14
CA ASN A 266 4.15 -0.26 4.25
C ASN A 266 2.99 -0.66 3.35
N ILE A 267 2.13 0.29 2.94
CA ILE A 267 0.88 -0.03 2.21
C ILE A 267 0.89 0.61 0.81
N LEU A 268 1.21 1.90 0.73
CA LEU A 268 1.18 2.64 -0.52
C LEU A 268 2.04 2.05 -1.65
N PRO A 269 3.22 1.42 -1.42
CA PRO A 269 4.01 0.83 -2.49
C PRO A 269 3.26 -0.30 -3.22
N VAL A 270 2.56 -1.15 -2.46
CA VAL A 270 1.73 -2.22 -3.02
C VAL A 270 0.53 -1.63 -3.75
N LEU A 271 -0.19 -0.69 -3.15
CA LEU A 271 -1.32 -0.06 -3.83
C LEU A 271 -0.89 0.65 -5.12
N SER A 272 0.25 1.33 -5.13
CA SER A 272 0.76 2.04 -6.31
C SER A 272 1.22 1.11 -7.43
N GLU A 273 1.65 -0.11 -7.08
CA GLU A 273 2.01 -1.15 -8.02
C GLU A 273 0.77 -1.67 -8.79
N PHE A 274 -0.40 -1.70 -8.14
CA PHE A 274 -1.65 -2.24 -8.71
C PHE A 274 -2.66 -1.18 -9.12
N ARG A 275 -2.42 0.08 -8.77
CA ARG A 275 -3.25 1.20 -9.19
C ARG A 275 -3.15 1.38 -10.69
N ILE A 276 -4.29 1.43 -11.36
CA ILE A 276 -4.35 1.74 -12.79
C ILE A 276 -3.68 3.08 -13.01
N LYS A 277 -2.54 3.02 -13.68
CA LYS A 277 -1.81 4.20 -14.13
C LYS A 277 -2.58 4.77 -15.31
N GLU A 278 -2.46 6.07 -15.50
CA GLU A 278 -2.98 6.68 -16.72
C GLU A 278 -2.39 5.95 -17.94
N ILE A 279 -3.17 5.83 -19.04
CA ILE A 279 -2.59 5.57 -20.36
C ILE A 279 -1.81 6.83 -20.72
N VAL A 280 -0.65 6.98 -20.09
CA VAL A 280 0.34 7.96 -20.48
C VAL A 280 0.88 7.41 -21.78
N ASN A 281 0.59 8.07 -22.89
CA ASN A 281 1.43 7.93 -24.07
C ASN A 281 2.86 8.21 -23.61
N SER A 282 3.63 7.13 -23.44
CA SER A 282 4.96 7.05 -22.85
C SER A 282 5.77 8.34 -23.03
N SER A 283 5.81 9.17 -21.99
CA SER A 283 6.69 10.35 -21.92
C SER A 283 6.82 10.97 -20.51
N GLU A 284 6.00 10.56 -19.53
CA GLU A 284 6.32 10.87 -18.14
C GLU A 284 7.29 9.81 -17.60
N GLU A 285 8.59 10.08 -17.74
CA GLU A 285 9.65 9.38 -17.01
C GLU A 285 9.30 9.28 -15.52
N GLU A 286 9.55 8.10 -14.94
CA GLU A 286 9.22 7.75 -13.55
C GLU A 286 9.60 8.86 -12.57
N ARG A 287 8.58 9.53 -12.05
CA ARG A 287 8.70 10.42 -10.89
C ARG A 287 8.73 9.55 -9.64
N ILE A 288 9.93 9.31 -9.13
CA ILE A 288 10.16 8.66 -7.85
C ILE A 288 10.08 9.73 -6.76
N THR A 289 9.16 9.59 -5.82
CA THR A 289 9.15 10.40 -4.60
C THR A 289 10.29 9.92 -3.69
N THR A 290 11.40 10.66 -3.66
CA THR A 290 12.53 10.34 -2.78
C THR A 290 12.41 11.20 -1.52
N TYR A 291 12.54 10.57 -0.35
CA TYR A 291 12.63 11.28 0.92
C TYR A 291 14.10 11.59 1.19
N ALA A 292 14.43 12.87 1.39
CA ALA A 292 15.74 13.22 1.95
C ALA A 292 15.88 12.50 3.30
N ALA A 293 16.95 11.76 3.54
CA ALA A 293 17.27 11.28 4.88
C ALA A 293 18.51 12.03 5.36
N PHE A 294 18.54 12.40 6.64
CA PHE A 294 19.67 13.07 7.25
C PHE A 294 20.01 12.44 8.58
N ILE A 295 21.28 12.56 8.96
CA ILE A 295 21.73 12.18 10.28
C ILE A 295 21.25 13.22 11.30
N GLN A 296 20.72 12.75 12.42
CA GLN A 296 20.47 13.59 13.59
C GLN A 296 21.01 12.89 14.83
N ASP A 297 22.10 13.42 15.39
CA ASP A 297 22.70 12.91 16.61
C ASP A 297 22.93 14.07 17.59
N PRO A 298 22.43 14.00 18.85
CA PRO A 298 22.74 14.97 19.89
C PRO A 298 24.25 15.16 20.14
N ASP A 299 25.06 14.13 19.85
CA ASP A 299 26.51 14.18 20.02
C ASP A 299 27.22 14.96 18.88
N GLY A 300 26.46 15.48 17.92
CA GLY A 300 26.95 16.25 16.78
C GLY A 300 27.38 15.39 15.58
N TYR A 301 27.60 14.08 15.77
CA TYR A 301 27.94 13.15 14.70
C TYR A 301 27.48 11.71 15.03
N THR A 302 27.36 10.87 14.00
CA THR A 302 27.19 9.41 14.15
C THR A 302 28.33 8.65 13.49
N ASN A 303 28.50 7.39 13.86
CA ASN A 303 29.49 6.49 13.26
C ASN A 303 28.83 5.58 12.24
N LEU A 304 29.32 5.62 11.00
CA LEU A 304 29.05 4.61 9.98
C LEU A 304 29.83 3.34 10.32
N ARG A 305 29.17 2.21 10.47
CA ARG A 305 29.78 0.95 10.91
C ARG A 305 29.76 -0.12 9.83
N LYS A 306 30.70 -1.04 9.89
CA LYS A 306 30.81 -2.13 8.90
C LYS A 306 29.73 -3.21 9.06
N ALA A 307 29.21 -3.41 10.27
CA ALA A 307 28.17 -4.38 10.59
C ALA A 307 27.12 -3.81 11.54
N LYS A 308 25.98 -4.50 11.66
CA LYS A 308 24.78 -4.13 12.45
C LYS A 308 24.98 -4.25 13.97
N ASN A 309 26.03 -3.67 14.54
CA ASN A 309 26.27 -3.64 15.98
C ASN A 309 27.21 -2.50 16.41
N VAL A 310 27.13 -2.11 17.69
CA VAL A 310 27.89 -0.97 18.25
C VAL A 310 29.39 -1.24 18.41
N SER A 311 29.83 -2.50 18.41
CA SER A 311 31.24 -2.88 18.54
C SER A 311 31.95 -3.02 17.19
N SER A 312 31.21 -2.89 16.08
CA SER A 312 31.76 -3.03 14.73
C SER A 312 32.69 -1.88 14.37
N GLU A 313 33.66 -2.19 13.51
CA GLU A 313 34.59 -1.24 12.88
C GLU A 313 33.85 0.00 12.37
N ILE A 314 34.39 1.17 12.73
CA ILE A 314 33.90 2.47 12.29
C ILE A 314 34.54 2.74 10.93
N LEU A 315 33.72 2.82 9.88
CA LEU A 315 34.14 3.13 8.52
C LEU A 315 34.31 4.65 8.32
N GLN A 316 33.42 5.43 8.92
CA GLN A 316 33.36 6.88 8.73
C GLN A 316 32.61 7.56 9.89
N ARG A 317 32.93 8.83 10.18
CA ARG A 317 32.08 9.72 10.98
C ARG A 317 31.21 10.58 10.06
N ILE A 318 29.91 10.65 10.36
CA ILE A 318 28.92 11.41 9.60
C ILE A 318 28.39 12.51 10.52
N GLU A 319 28.57 13.76 10.13
CA GLU A 319 28.12 14.91 10.92
C GLU A 319 26.59 14.96 11.02
N SER A 320 26.06 15.44 12.14
CA SER A 320 24.63 15.66 12.31
C SER A 320 24.16 16.78 11.37
N GLY A 321 23.04 16.54 10.69
CA GLY A 321 22.50 17.37 9.61
C GLY A 321 22.94 16.92 8.21
N GLU A 322 23.87 15.97 8.10
CA GLU A 322 24.33 15.48 6.80
C GLU A 322 23.27 14.59 6.11
N GLU A 323 23.05 14.84 4.82
CA GLU A 323 22.16 14.04 3.99
C GLU A 323 22.78 12.66 3.69
N ILE A 324 21.96 11.63 3.75
CA ILE A 324 22.30 10.24 3.50
C ILE A 324 21.27 9.58 2.59
N GLU A 325 21.69 8.56 1.86
CA GLU A 325 20.80 7.68 1.10
C GLU A 325 20.55 6.40 1.91
N VAL A 326 19.29 6.08 2.21
CA VAL A 326 18.93 4.85 2.93
C VAL A 326 18.72 3.73 1.91
N ILE A 327 19.56 2.70 1.98
CA ILE A 327 19.55 1.55 1.05
C ILE A 327 18.70 0.40 1.62
N ASP A 328 18.81 0.11 2.91
CA ASP A 328 18.05 -0.94 3.60
C ASP A 328 17.74 -0.49 5.02
N ASN A 329 16.46 -0.40 5.38
CA ASN A 329 16.00 0.06 6.69
C ASN A 329 15.36 -1.06 7.53
N ARG A 330 15.63 -2.33 7.22
CA ARG A 330 15.07 -3.46 7.98
C ARG A 330 15.80 -3.64 9.32
N GLY A 331 15.04 -3.48 10.41
CA GLY A 331 15.51 -3.65 11.79
C GLY A 331 16.12 -2.37 12.38
N ASP A 332 16.92 -2.51 13.44
CA ASP A 332 17.46 -1.34 14.18
C ASP A 332 18.67 -0.68 13.53
N TRP A 333 19.28 -1.34 12.55
CA TRP A 333 20.48 -0.88 11.85
C TRP A 333 20.19 -0.71 10.37
N TYR A 334 20.16 0.55 9.95
CA TYR A 334 19.92 0.94 8.56
C TYR A 334 21.23 0.89 7.79
N LEU A 335 21.23 0.23 6.64
CA LEU A 335 22.26 0.36 5.63
C LEU A 335 22.05 1.68 4.90
N ILE A 336 23.06 2.53 4.93
CA ILE A 336 23.01 3.84 4.30
C ILE A 336 24.25 4.06 3.45
N LYS A 337 24.18 5.04 2.55
CA LYS A 337 25.29 5.54 1.76
C LYS A 337 25.48 7.02 2.03
N THR A 338 26.71 7.42 2.36
CA THR A 338 27.06 8.81 2.65
C THR A 338 27.19 9.63 1.38
N LYS A 339 27.24 10.96 1.51
CA LYS A 339 27.49 11.88 0.38
C LYS A 339 28.79 11.56 -0.36
N GLU A 340 29.78 11.02 0.36
CA GLU A 340 31.09 10.62 -0.15
C GLU A 340 31.05 9.25 -0.84
N GLY A 341 29.89 8.59 -0.85
CA GLY A 341 29.66 7.32 -1.55
C GLY A 341 29.99 6.08 -0.72
N GLN A 342 30.37 6.23 0.55
CA GLN A 342 30.70 5.11 1.44
C GLN A 342 29.43 4.47 1.99
N THR A 343 29.33 3.14 1.88
CA THR A 343 28.19 2.37 2.38
C THR A 343 28.52 1.72 3.72
N GLY A 344 27.56 1.73 4.64
CA GLY A 344 27.67 1.08 5.95
C GLY A 344 26.40 1.21 6.79
N TYR A 345 26.46 0.79 8.06
CA TYR A 345 25.32 0.73 8.96
C TYR A 345 25.32 1.85 10.00
N VAL A 346 24.16 2.47 10.19
CA VAL A 346 23.88 3.41 11.29
C VAL A 346 22.62 2.95 12.05
N HIS A 347 22.55 3.25 13.34
CA HIS A 347 21.36 2.91 14.12
C HIS A 347 20.18 3.83 13.73
N LYS A 348 18.98 3.26 13.59
CA LYS A 348 17.77 3.98 13.11
C LYS A 348 17.47 5.26 13.90
N SER A 349 17.80 5.29 15.19
CA SER A 349 17.58 6.46 16.05
C SER A 349 18.36 7.70 15.60
N ARG A 350 19.39 7.52 14.75
CA ARG A 350 20.26 8.58 14.25
C ARG A 350 19.85 9.07 12.88
N VAL A 351 18.79 8.50 12.30
CA VAL A 351 18.29 8.86 10.97
C VAL A 351 16.95 9.59 11.11
N ARG A 352 16.81 10.66 10.34
CA ARG A 352 15.57 11.44 10.19
C ARG A 352 15.28 11.61 8.73
N THR A 353 14.02 11.55 8.35
CA THR A 353 13.59 11.79 6.97
C THR A 353 12.97 13.18 6.88
N GLY A 354 13.39 13.94 5.88
CA GLY A 354 12.91 15.28 5.56
C GLY A 354 11.78 15.29 4.54
N GLU A 355 11.54 16.47 3.99
CA GLU A 355 10.51 16.69 2.98
C GLU A 355 10.78 15.86 1.72
N ALA A 356 9.69 15.36 1.13
CA ALA A 356 9.74 14.58 -0.09
C ALA A 356 10.07 15.49 -1.28
N PHE A 357 11.03 15.08 -2.12
CA PHE A 357 11.26 15.71 -3.41
C PHE A 357 11.00 14.71 -4.54
N ILE A 358 10.50 15.24 -5.65
CA ILE A 358 10.24 14.45 -6.86
C ILE A 358 11.57 14.26 -7.56
N SER A 359 12.11 13.06 -7.49
CA SER A 359 13.24 12.63 -8.31
C SER A 359 12.76 11.98 -9.60
N ARG A 360 13.50 12.15 -10.70
CA ARG A 360 13.14 11.63 -12.03
C ARG A 360 14.29 10.80 -12.58
N ILE A 361 14.04 9.60 -13.06
CA ILE A 361 15.07 8.83 -13.79
C ILE A 361 15.16 9.39 -15.21
N LEU A 362 16.34 9.89 -15.57
CA LEU A 362 16.66 10.41 -16.89
C LEU A 362 17.56 9.42 -17.62
N LYS A 363 17.22 9.07 -18.86
CA LYS A 363 18.13 8.34 -19.75
C LYS A 363 18.89 9.33 -20.63
N ILE A 364 20.17 9.52 -20.32
CA ILE A 364 21.05 10.41 -21.09
C ILE A 364 21.98 9.62 -22.00
N TYR A 365 22.38 10.24 -23.10
CA TYR A 365 23.16 9.64 -24.18
C TYR A 365 24.48 10.39 -24.38
N ASP A 366 25.56 9.70 -24.73
CA ASP A 366 26.86 10.34 -24.97
C ASP A 366 26.85 11.25 -26.21
N ARG A 367 25.96 10.96 -27.17
CA ARG A 367 25.74 11.73 -28.40
C ARG A 367 24.25 11.95 -28.63
N PRO A 368 23.83 12.94 -29.44
CA PRO A 368 22.42 13.19 -29.77
C PRO A 368 21.89 12.15 -30.77
N ASP A 369 22.03 10.87 -30.43
CA ASP A 369 21.59 9.72 -31.22
C ASP A 369 21.24 8.54 -30.30
N PHE A 370 20.13 7.85 -30.59
CA PHE A 370 19.64 6.73 -29.77
C PHE A 370 20.54 5.47 -29.83
N SER A 371 21.51 5.42 -30.74
CA SER A 371 22.46 4.31 -30.86
C SER A 371 23.71 4.48 -30.02
N SER A 372 23.91 5.68 -29.45
CA SER A 372 25.04 5.97 -28.59
C SER A 372 24.87 5.33 -27.23
N PHE A 373 26.00 5.20 -26.52
CA PHE A 373 25.99 4.70 -25.16
C PHE A 373 25.08 5.58 -24.30
N SER A 374 24.24 4.94 -23.50
CA SER A 374 23.28 5.61 -22.64
C SER A 374 23.48 5.21 -21.20
N LYS A 375 23.11 6.12 -20.31
CA LYS A 375 23.15 5.93 -18.87
C LYS A 375 21.88 6.49 -18.24
N GLU A 376 21.34 5.75 -17.28
CA GLU A 376 20.24 6.20 -16.45
C GLU A 376 20.76 6.98 -15.24
N ILE A 377 20.12 8.12 -14.95
CA ILE A 377 20.50 9.01 -13.85
C ILE A 377 19.27 9.42 -13.08
N LEU A 378 19.28 9.19 -11.78
CA LEU A 378 18.28 9.74 -10.87
C LEU A 378 18.58 11.24 -10.67
N ALA A 379 17.77 12.11 -11.27
CA ALA A 379 17.79 13.55 -11.05
C ALA A 379 17.15 13.87 -9.69
N LYS A 380 17.94 14.42 -8.77
CA LYS A 380 17.51 14.82 -7.41
C LYS A 380 17.33 16.34 -7.28
N GLN A 381 17.67 17.09 -8.33
CA GLN A 381 17.66 18.55 -8.42
C GLN A 381 17.17 18.97 -9.81
N GLU A 382 16.97 20.28 -10.03
CA GLU A 382 16.65 20.82 -11.35
C GLU A 382 17.74 20.50 -12.39
N ILE A 383 17.30 20.22 -13.62
CA ILE A 383 18.16 19.88 -14.75
C ILE A 383 18.71 21.18 -15.36
N GLU A 384 20.03 21.33 -15.41
CA GLU A 384 20.65 22.44 -16.13
C GLU A 384 20.73 22.09 -17.62
N ILE A 385 20.03 22.84 -18.47
CA ILE A 385 20.13 22.70 -19.94
C ILE A 385 21.29 23.59 -20.41
N VAL A 386 22.37 22.96 -20.84
CA VAL A 386 23.60 23.64 -21.27
C VAL A 386 23.55 24.01 -22.75
N HIS A 387 22.98 23.13 -23.58
CA HIS A 387 22.85 23.37 -25.03
C HIS A 387 21.65 22.62 -25.61
N GLN A 388 20.98 23.22 -26.59
CA GLN A 388 19.83 22.60 -27.28
C GLN A 388 20.20 22.32 -28.74
N ASN A 389 19.96 21.09 -29.19
CA ASN A 389 20.08 20.65 -30.57
C ASN A 389 18.74 20.06 -31.01
N LEU A 390 18.50 19.95 -32.31
CA LEU A 390 17.22 19.56 -32.90
C LEU A 390 16.76 18.17 -32.37
N GLY A 391 15.86 18.20 -31.38
CA GLY A 391 15.35 17.01 -30.68
C GLY A 391 16.20 16.51 -29.49
N TRP A 392 17.23 17.24 -29.05
CA TRP A 392 18.13 16.82 -27.97
C TRP A 392 18.61 17.98 -27.11
N ASN A 393 18.52 17.84 -25.79
CA ASN A 393 19.07 18.77 -24.82
C ASN A 393 20.36 18.21 -24.24
N PHE A 394 21.49 18.88 -24.40
CA PHE A 394 22.69 18.60 -23.62
C PHE A 394 22.50 19.17 -22.21
N ILE A 395 22.51 18.30 -21.21
CA ILE A 395 22.18 18.63 -19.84
C ILE A 395 23.35 18.36 -18.89
N LYS A 396 23.33 19.04 -17.75
CA LYS A 396 24.14 18.69 -16.58
C LYS A 396 23.20 18.45 -15.40
N VAL A 397 23.35 17.30 -14.75
CA VAL A 397 22.51 16.89 -13.62
C VAL A 397 23.32 16.01 -12.68
N ASN A 398 23.30 16.32 -11.38
CA ASN A 398 23.98 15.54 -10.34
C ASN A 398 25.46 15.20 -10.65
N GLY A 399 26.20 16.14 -11.26
CA GLY A 399 27.61 15.97 -11.62
C GLY A 399 27.89 15.16 -12.88
N ALA A 400 26.86 14.66 -13.57
CA ALA A 400 26.96 14.00 -14.87
C ALA A 400 26.45 14.92 -15.98
N SER A 401 26.88 14.64 -17.22
CA SER A 401 26.45 15.37 -18.41
C SER A 401 26.18 14.44 -19.58
N GLY A 402 25.23 14.79 -20.44
CA GLY A 402 24.91 14.05 -21.65
C GLY A 402 23.70 14.61 -22.38
N TYR A 403 23.33 13.97 -23.48
CA TYR A 403 22.20 14.35 -24.32
C TYR A 403 20.91 13.64 -23.87
N LEU A 404 19.90 14.44 -23.52
CA LEU A 404 18.54 14.00 -23.20
C LEU A 404 17.65 14.26 -24.42
N PRO A 405 17.01 13.25 -25.03
CA PRO A 405 16.13 13.47 -26.16
C PRO A 405 14.87 14.23 -25.74
N THR A 406 14.36 15.14 -26.58
CA THR A 406 13.08 15.80 -26.34
C THR A 406 11.93 14.81 -26.52
N GLU A 407 10.76 15.11 -25.94
CA GLU A 407 9.57 14.27 -26.06
C GLU A 407 9.20 13.98 -27.52
N GLU A 408 9.28 14.99 -28.38
CA GLU A 408 9.07 14.85 -29.83
C GLU A 408 10.03 13.83 -30.46
N LYS A 409 11.30 13.84 -30.04
CA LYS A 409 12.34 12.96 -30.58
C LYS A 409 12.19 11.52 -30.10
N GLN A 410 11.73 11.33 -28.87
CA GLN A 410 11.39 10.01 -28.32
C GLN A 410 10.18 9.39 -29.05
N GLN A 411 9.17 10.20 -29.40
CA GLN A 411 8.01 9.74 -30.16
C GLN A 411 8.37 9.36 -31.61
N GLU A 412 9.32 10.07 -32.23
CA GLU A 412 9.81 9.75 -33.57
C GLU A 412 10.49 8.37 -33.61
N SER A 413 11.36 8.05 -32.65
CA SER A 413 12.06 6.76 -32.62
C SER A 413 11.13 5.57 -32.39
N GLN A 414 10.09 5.73 -31.55
CA GLN A 414 9.11 4.67 -31.30
C GLN A 414 8.23 4.37 -32.53
N LYS A 415 7.91 5.38 -33.35
CA LYS A 415 7.18 5.18 -34.61
C LYS A 415 8.01 4.42 -35.64
N ASP A 416 9.31 4.69 -35.68
CA ASP A 416 10.24 3.97 -36.58
C ASP A 416 10.48 2.52 -36.14
N GLU A 417 10.52 2.23 -34.84
CA GLU A 417 10.52 0.86 -34.33
C GLU A 417 9.23 0.11 -34.65
N LYS A 418 8.05 0.71 -34.38
CA LYS A 418 6.77 0.08 -34.73
C LYS A 418 6.63 -0.22 -36.23
N LYS A 419 7.14 0.66 -37.10
CA LYS A 419 7.20 0.41 -38.56
C LYS A 419 8.18 -0.71 -38.93
N LYS A 420 9.31 -0.86 -38.23
CA LYS A 420 10.25 -1.97 -38.42
C LYS A 420 9.64 -3.32 -38.04
N PHE A 421 8.81 -3.36 -37.00
CA PHE A 421 8.12 -4.58 -36.56
C PHE A 421 6.85 -4.88 -37.36
N SER A 422 6.21 -3.90 -38.02
CA SER A 422 5.04 -4.16 -38.88
C SER A 422 5.40 -4.81 -40.23
N PHE A 423 6.64 -4.67 -40.71
CA PHE A 423 7.07 -5.32 -41.97
C PHE A 423 7.15 -6.86 -41.88
N LEU A 424 7.13 -7.44 -40.68
CA LEU A 424 7.11 -8.89 -40.46
C LEU A 424 5.70 -9.44 -40.19
N ALA A 425 4.67 -8.60 -40.27
CA ALA A 425 3.29 -8.98 -40.05
C ALA A 425 2.41 -8.34 -41.13
N ASP A 426 2.63 -8.70 -42.40
CA ASP A 426 1.70 -8.42 -43.50
C ASP A 426 1.87 -9.49 -44.61
N GLU A 427 1.28 -10.66 -44.42
CA GLU A 427 0.58 -11.35 -45.51
C GLU A 427 -0.82 -11.66 -44.99
N GLU A 428 -1.76 -10.73 -45.18
CA GLU A 428 -3.13 -11.04 -45.61
C GLU A 428 -3.93 -9.76 -45.94
N ASP A 429 -4.51 -9.76 -47.14
CA ASP A 429 -5.63 -8.95 -47.61
C ASP A 429 -5.49 -7.42 -47.87
N ILE A 430 -4.72 -7.07 -48.90
CA ILE A 430 -5.11 -5.96 -49.79
C ILE A 430 -6.20 -6.47 -50.74
N LYS A 431 -7.47 -6.19 -50.45
CA LYS A 431 -8.55 -6.35 -51.44
C LYS A 431 -8.35 -5.34 -52.58
N PRO A 432 -8.31 -5.75 -53.86
CA PRO A 432 -8.19 -4.81 -54.96
C PRO A 432 -9.50 -4.03 -55.13
N GLU A 433 -9.40 -2.71 -55.19
CA GLU A 433 -10.46 -1.83 -55.64
C GLU A 433 -10.93 -2.25 -57.05
N LYS A 434 -12.23 -2.49 -57.19
CA LYS A 434 -12.88 -2.71 -58.49
C LYS A 434 -12.73 -1.45 -59.34
N LYS A 435 -11.80 -1.46 -60.30
CA LYS A 435 -11.87 -0.57 -61.46
C LYS A 435 -13.10 -0.97 -62.28
N LYS A 436 -14.05 -0.04 -62.46
CA LYS A 436 -15.15 -0.18 -63.43
C LYS A 436 -14.58 -0.46 -64.81
N GLY A 437 -15.03 -1.55 -65.42
CA GLY A 437 -14.63 -1.96 -66.75
C GLY A 437 -15.35 -1.14 -67.81
N PHE A 438 -14.69 -0.92 -68.93
CA PHE A 438 -15.18 -0.21 -70.12
C PHE A 438 -16.55 -0.68 -70.67
N TRP A 439 -17.03 -1.86 -70.24
CA TRP A 439 -18.30 -2.45 -70.68
C TRP A 439 -19.52 -2.11 -69.81
N ASP A 440 -19.34 -1.48 -68.64
CA ASP A 440 -20.44 -1.14 -67.73
C ASP A 440 -21.27 0.09 -68.18
N ASN A 441 -21.02 0.62 -69.38
CA ASN A 441 -21.75 1.76 -69.97
C ASN A 441 -22.58 1.40 -71.22
N LEU A 442 -22.69 0.13 -71.61
CA LEU A 442 -23.47 -0.25 -72.80
C LEU A 442 -24.82 -0.92 -72.54
N PHE A 443 -25.12 -1.39 -71.33
CA PHE A 443 -26.45 -1.87 -70.97
C PHE A 443 -26.71 -1.66 -69.47
N GLY A 444 -27.43 -0.58 -69.11
CA GLY A 444 -28.05 -0.40 -67.79
C GLY A 444 -27.44 0.69 -66.95
#